data_AF-A0AA97ANM3-F1
#
_entry.id   AF-A0AA97ANM3-F1
#
_cell.length_a   1.000
_cell.length_b   1.000
_cell.length_c   1.000
_cell.angle_alpha   90.00
_cell.angle_beta   90.00
_cell.angle_gamma   90.00
#
_symmetry.space_group_name_H-M   'P 1'
#
loop_
_entity.id
_entity.type
_entity.pdbx_description
1 polymer ?
#
loop_
_entity_poly.entity_id
_entity_poly.type
_entity_poly.pdbx_seq_one_letter_code
_entity_poly.pdbx_strand_id
1 'polypeptide(L)'
;MARQKRGSQILVQAQQRAAGLTTIDPNLTLSDELTLPNYSALIQKLRTQIDTYNATLSTLDELTRDIKATETLLRDRSERMLAGVAAKYGKNSNEYGKAGGTLKSERRRSTKKKTPILAPVEESPVKESDSLQMLISALKTEEAPTSTNGNGYKPILSELQ
;
A
#
# COMPACT_ATOMS: atom_id res chain seq x y z
N MET A 1 -0.75 -2.90 -6.37
CA MET A 1 -1.28 -1.66 -6.98
C MET A 1 -0.46 -1.38 -8.23
N ALA A 2 -1.07 -0.76 -9.24
CA ALA A 2 -0.36 -0.39 -10.46
C ALA A 2 0.67 0.71 -10.17
N ARG A 3 1.83 0.63 -10.83
CA ARG A 3 2.88 1.65 -10.69
C ARG A 3 2.49 2.92 -11.48
N GLN A 4 2.84 4.08 -10.94
CA GLN A 4 2.53 5.36 -11.57
C GLN A 4 3.43 5.59 -12.79
N LYS A 5 2.82 6.02 -13.89
CA LYS A 5 3.53 6.35 -15.13
C LYS A 5 4.27 7.68 -14.99
N ARG A 6 5.37 7.84 -15.73
CA ARG A 6 6.18 9.05 -15.75
C ARG A 6 5.57 10.11 -16.66
N GLY A 7 5.37 11.31 -16.11
CA GLY A 7 5.13 12.55 -16.85
C GLY A 7 6.37 13.44 -16.86
N SER A 8 6.36 14.49 -17.69
CA SER A 8 7.41 15.52 -17.71
C SER A 8 6.82 16.89 -17.99
N GLN A 9 6.92 17.80 -17.03
CA GLN A 9 6.51 19.19 -17.21
C GLN A 9 7.45 19.93 -18.18
N ILE A 10 8.73 19.55 -18.20
CA ILE A 10 9.73 20.13 -19.12
C ILE A 10 9.33 19.84 -20.57
N LEU A 11 8.82 18.65 -20.86
CA LEU A 11 8.33 18.29 -22.20
C LEU A 11 7.17 19.20 -22.61
N VAL A 12 6.20 19.40 -21.71
CA VAL A 12 5.03 20.27 -21.98
C VAL A 12 5.48 21.70 -22.26
N GLN A 13 6.35 22.25 -21.41
CA GLN A 13 6.88 23.58 -21.62
C GLN A 13 7.69 23.69 -22.92
N ALA A 14 8.48 22.68 -23.26
CA ALA A 14 9.29 22.68 -24.46
C ALA A 14 8.42 22.67 -25.74
N GLN A 15 7.33 21.91 -25.74
CA GLN A 15 6.35 21.91 -26.83
C GLN A 15 5.66 23.27 -26.98
N GLN A 16 5.25 23.89 -25.88
CA GLN A 16 4.66 25.23 -25.91
C GLN A 16 5.64 26.27 -26.46
N ARG A 17 6.91 26.23 -26.02
CA ARG A 17 7.96 27.11 -26.54
C ARG A 17 8.21 26.85 -28.03
N ALA A 18 8.30 25.60 -28.46
CA ALA A 18 8.47 25.26 -29.87
C ALA A 18 7.36 25.85 -30.75
N ALA A 19 6.09 25.75 -30.32
CA ALA A 19 4.96 26.35 -31.03
C ALA A 19 5.02 27.89 -31.10
N GLY A 20 5.51 28.52 -30.02
CA GLY A 20 5.78 29.96 -30.02
C GLY A 20 6.88 30.33 -31.02
N LEU A 21 8.00 29.60 -31.02
CA LEU A 21 9.13 29.84 -31.91
C LEU A 21 8.75 29.67 -33.39
N THR A 22 7.94 28.66 -33.73
CA THR A 22 7.45 28.48 -35.11
C THR A 22 6.58 29.63 -35.60
N THR A 23 5.92 30.35 -34.68
CA THR A 23 5.07 31.50 -35.03
C THR A 23 5.91 32.75 -35.30
N ILE A 24 7.08 32.86 -34.65
CA ILE A 24 8.01 33.98 -34.85
C ILE A 24 8.71 33.85 -36.21
N ASP A 25 9.36 32.71 -36.43
CA ASP A 25 10.04 32.39 -37.68
C ASP A 25 10.14 30.86 -37.83
N PRO A 26 9.56 30.28 -38.90
CA PRO A 26 9.65 28.83 -39.14
C PRO A 26 11.09 28.34 -39.37
N ASN A 27 12.01 29.21 -39.79
CA ASN A 27 13.40 28.88 -40.08
C ASN A 27 14.38 29.49 -39.07
N LEU A 28 13.93 29.72 -37.83
CA LEU A 28 14.74 30.37 -36.81
C LEU A 28 16.05 29.61 -36.53
N THR A 29 17.18 30.28 -36.76
CA THR A 29 18.53 29.82 -36.42
C THR A 29 19.21 30.82 -35.48
N LEU A 30 19.50 30.40 -34.25
CA LEU A 30 20.16 31.23 -33.24
C LEU A 30 21.67 30.94 -33.15
N SER A 31 22.06 29.70 -33.46
CA SER A 31 23.45 29.23 -33.60
C SER A 31 23.48 27.90 -34.37
N ASP A 32 24.67 27.35 -34.63
CA ASP A 32 24.85 26.05 -35.31
C ASP A 32 24.08 24.90 -34.64
N GLU A 33 24.00 24.90 -33.30
CA GLU A 33 23.30 23.86 -32.55
C GLU A 33 21.86 24.27 -32.15
N LEU A 34 21.61 25.57 -31.94
CA LEU A 34 20.34 26.09 -31.46
C LEU A 34 19.42 26.45 -32.64
N THR A 35 18.94 25.40 -33.31
CA THR A 35 18.01 25.49 -34.43
C THR A 35 16.67 24.84 -34.08
N LEU A 36 15.60 25.32 -34.69
CA LEU A 36 14.25 24.78 -34.47
C LEU A 36 14.14 23.26 -34.80
N PRO A 37 14.77 22.74 -35.88
CA PRO A 37 14.82 21.30 -36.14
C PRO A 37 15.52 20.52 -35.02
N ASN A 38 16.70 20.96 -34.55
CA ASN A 38 17.42 20.28 -33.47
C ASN A 38 16.60 20.27 -32.17
N TYR A 39 15.95 21.38 -31.86
CA TYR A 39 15.07 21.47 -30.70
C TYR A 39 13.88 20.51 -30.78
N SER A 40 13.22 20.44 -31.95
CA SER A 40 12.12 19.52 -32.18
C SER A 40 12.56 18.05 -32.06
N ALA A 41 13.74 17.71 -32.58
CA ALA A 41 14.30 16.37 -32.48
C ALA A 41 14.57 15.96 -31.02
N LEU A 42 15.07 16.89 -30.19
CA LEU A 42 15.25 16.64 -28.75
C LEU A 42 13.93 16.45 -28.02
N ILE A 43 12.89 17.22 -28.35
CA ILE A 43 11.53 17.05 -27.80
C ILE A 43 11.01 15.64 -28.14
N GLN A 44 11.12 15.22 -29.40
CA GLN A 44 10.68 13.90 -29.84
C GLN A 44 11.48 12.77 -29.18
N LYS A 45 12.80 12.95 -29.04
CA LYS A 45 13.66 12.00 -28.31
C LYS A 45 13.21 11.83 -26.85
N LEU A 46 12.95 12.93 -26.14
CA LEU A 46 12.47 12.85 -24.76
C LEU A 46 11.08 12.19 -24.68
N ARG A 47 10.18 12.52 -25.63
CA ARG A 47 8.85 11.94 -25.69
C ARG A 47 8.91 10.42 -25.85
N THR A 48 9.68 9.94 -26.83
CA THR A 48 9.84 8.51 -27.11
C THR A 48 10.46 7.76 -25.92
N GLN A 49 11.43 8.37 -25.23
CA GLN A 49 12.01 7.79 -24.00
C GLN A 49 10.98 7.65 -22.86
N ILE A 50 10.09 8.64 -22.68
CA ILE A 50 9.03 8.56 -21.66
C ILE A 50 7.99 7.50 -22.05
N ASP A 51 7.60 7.44 -23.32
CA ASP A 51 6.60 6.50 -23.81
C ASP A 51 7.11 5.05 -23.70
N THR A 52 8.36 4.79 -24.10
CA THR A 52 9.02 3.48 -23.95
C THR A 52 9.15 3.06 -22.47
N TYR A 53 9.53 4.00 -21.59
CA TYR A 53 9.54 3.74 -20.15
C TYR A 53 8.15 3.36 -19.62
N ASN A 54 7.11 4.09 -20.00
CA ASN A 54 5.74 3.82 -19.54
C ASN A 54 5.17 2.51 -20.10
N ALA A 55 5.56 2.13 -21.32
CA ALA A 55 5.22 0.84 -21.90
C ALA A 55 5.89 -0.31 -21.14
N THR A 56 7.20 -0.23 -20.90
CA THR A 56 7.94 -1.24 -20.14
C THR A 56 7.46 -1.35 -18.68
N LEU A 57 7.04 -0.25 -18.06
CA LEU A 57 6.43 -0.29 -16.74
C LEU A 57 5.11 -1.09 -16.74
N SER A 58 4.32 -0.96 -17.81
CA SER A 58 3.04 -1.67 -17.95
C SER A 58 3.25 -3.18 -18.11
N THR A 59 4.27 -3.59 -18.89
CA THR A 59 4.63 -5.01 -19.03
C THR A 59 5.21 -5.59 -17.74
N LEU A 60 5.96 -4.81 -16.97
CA LEU A 60 6.44 -5.23 -15.64
C LEU A 60 5.28 -5.46 -14.67
N ASP A 61 4.26 -4.60 -14.70
CA ASP A 61 3.05 -4.76 -13.88
C ASP A 61 2.27 -6.04 -14.25
N GLU A 62 2.27 -6.41 -15.53
CA GLU A 62 1.72 -7.69 -16.00
C GLU A 62 2.50 -8.88 -15.46
N LEU A 63 3.81 -8.91 -15.67
CA LEU A 63 4.66 -9.98 -15.16
C LEU A 63 4.53 -10.14 -13.63
N THR A 64 4.42 -9.03 -12.90
CA THR A 64 4.25 -9.07 -11.44
C THR A 64 2.90 -9.68 -11.05
N ARG A 65 1.84 -9.46 -11.83
CA ARG A 65 0.53 -10.09 -11.59
C ARG A 65 0.59 -11.59 -11.84
N ASP A 66 1.26 -12.02 -12.90
CA ASP A 66 1.38 -13.42 -13.26
C ASP A 66 2.21 -14.21 -12.24
N ILE A 67 3.31 -13.62 -11.76
CA ILE A 67 4.10 -14.20 -10.66
C ILE A 67 3.22 -14.38 -9.43
N LYS A 68 2.45 -13.36 -9.02
CA LYS A 68 1.57 -13.48 -7.85
C LYS A 68 0.49 -14.54 -8.03
N ALA A 69 -0.09 -14.65 -9.23
CA ALA A 69 -1.10 -15.66 -9.52
C ALA A 69 -0.53 -17.09 -9.50
N THR A 70 0.69 -17.27 -10.00
CA THR A 70 1.36 -18.57 -9.97
C THR A 70 1.84 -18.93 -8.55
N GLU A 71 2.30 -17.96 -7.77
CA GLU A 71 2.65 -18.14 -6.35
C GLU A 71 1.46 -18.59 -5.50
N THR A 72 0.28 -17.99 -5.69
CA THR A 72 -0.93 -18.39 -4.95
C THR A 72 -1.34 -19.82 -5.29
N LEU A 73 -1.38 -20.15 -6.58
CA LEU A 73 -1.70 -21.50 -7.03
C LEU A 73 -0.67 -22.54 -6.54
N LEU A 74 0.62 -22.20 -6.54
CA LEU A 74 1.66 -23.10 -6.05
C LEU A 74 1.55 -23.32 -4.54
N ARG A 75 1.21 -22.27 -3.77
CA ARG A 75 0.94 -22.39 -2.33
C ARG A 75 -0.20 -23.37 -2.07
N ASP A 76 -1.34 -23.19 -2.74
CA ASP A 76 -2.50 -24.07 -2.58
C ASP A 76 -2.17 -25.53 -2.95
N ARG A 77 -1.43 -25.74 -4.04
CA ARG A 77 -0.98 -27.08 -4.43
C ARG A 77 -0.02 -27.67 -3.41
N SER A 78 0.91 -26.89 -2.88
CA SER A 78 1.87 -27.35 -1.87
C SER A 78 1.16 -27.80 -0.59
N GLU A 79 0.14 -27.05 -0.15
CA GLU A 79 -0.70 -27.44 0.98
C GLU A 79 -1.46 -28.74 0.73
N ARG A 80 -2.06 -28.90 -0.46
CA ARG A 80 -2.76 -30.14 -0.84
C ARG A 80 -1.81 -31.32 -0.93
N MET A 81 -0.61 -31.14 -1.46
CA MET A 81 0.40 -32.20 -1.54
C MET A 81 0.81 -32.66 -0.13
N LEU A 82 1.09 -31.72 0.77
CA LEU A 82 1.44 -32.05 2.15
C LEU A 82 0.27 -32.74 2.89
N ALA A 83 -0.96 -32.27 2.67
CA ALA A 83 -2.16 -32.92 3.20
C ALA A 83 -2.38 -34.33 2.61
N GLY A 84 -2.08 -34.54 1.33
CA GLY A 84 -2.12 -35.84 0.68
C GLY A 84 -1.11 -36.82 1.26
N VAL A 85 0.13 -36.37 1.52
CA VAL A 85 1.14 -37.16 2.23
C VAL A 85 0.64 -37.53 3.63
N ALA A 86 0.06 -36.58 4.35
CA ALA A 86 -0.55 -36.84 5.66
C ALA A 86 -1.69 -37.86 5.60
N ALA A 87 -2.51 -37.83 4.55
CA ALA A 87 -3.62 -38.76 4.36
C ALA A 87 -3.13 -40.18 4.04
N LYS A 88 -2.05 -40.30 3.24
CA LYS A 88 -1.52 -41.60 2.80
C LYS A 88 -0.64 -42.29 3.85
N TYR A 89 0.26 -41.55 4.51
CA TYR A 89 1.26 -42.12 5.42
C TYR A 89 0.99 -41.78 6.90
N GLY A 90 0.17 -40.75 7.16
CA GLY A 90 -0.13 -40.27 8.50
C GLY A 90 0.74 -39.09 8.95
N LYS A 91 0.21 -38.26 9.86
CA LYS A 91 0.88 -37.05 10.37
C LYS A 91 2.04 -37.30 11.36
N ASN A 92 2.26 -38.56 11.75
CA ASN A 92 3.36 -38.98 12.62
C ASN A 92 4.42 -39.80 11.86
N SER A 93 4.30 -39.89 10.53
CA SER A 93 5.21 -40.70 9.72
C SER A 93 6.46 -39.91 9.33
N ASN A 94 7.56 -40.62 9.11
CA ASN A 94 8.82 -40.02 8.68
C ASN A 94 8.68 -39.36 7.29
N GLU A 95 7.83 -39.89 6.41
CA GLU A 95 7.53 -39.35 5.08
C GLU A 95 6.89 -37.97 5.18
N TYR A 96 5.98 -37.78 6.13
CA TYR A 96 5.35 -36.47 6.36
C TYR A 96 6.38 -35.43 6.82
N GLY A 97 7.31 -35.81 7.70
CA GLY A 97 8.45 -34.98 8.09
C GLY A 97 9.36 -34.63 6.90
N LYS A 98 9.71 -35.62 6.08
CA LYS A 98 10.52 -35.44 4.86
C LYS A 98 9.86 -34.51 3.83
N ALA A 99 8.53 -34.50 3.76
CA ALA A 99 7.77 -33.60 2.90
C ALA A 99 7.70 -32.15 3.43
N GLY A 100 8.37 -31.84 4.54
CA GLY A 100 8.38 -30.51 5.17
C GLY A 100 7.27 -30.30 6.21
N GLY A 101 6.51 -31.35 6.56
CA GLY A 101 5.53 -31.32 7.63
C GLY A 101 6.17 -31.39 9.01
N THR A 102 5.53 -30.81 10.03
CA THR A 102 5.91 -31.01 11.43
C THR A 102 5.13 -32.16 12.03
N LEU A 103 5.83 -33.16 12.58
CA LEU A 103 5.22 -34.36 13.16
C LEU A 103 4.24 -33.98 14.28
N LYS A 104 3.10 -34.69 14.36
CA LYS A 104 2.08 -34.40 15.40
C LYS A 104 2.59 -34.68 16.82
N SER A 105 3.56 -35.58 17.00
CA SER A 105 4.28 -35.80 18.26
C SER A 105 5.19 -34.63 18.65
N GLU A 106 5.83 -33.98 17.68
CA GLU A 106 6.80 -32.90 17.91
C GLU A 106 6.14 -31.52 18.01
N ARG A 107 4.90 -31.37 17.52
CA ARG A 107 4.14 -30.13 17.60
C ARG A 107 3.87 -29.77 19.07
N ARG A 108 4.43 -28.64 19.53
CA ARG A 108 4.16 -28.08 20.87
C ARG A 108 2.66 -27.81 21.04
N ARG A 109 2.03 -28.44 22.03
CA ARG A 109 0.65 -28.13 22.44
C ARG A 109 0.67 -26.96 23.40
N SER A 110 -0.01 -25.86 23.06
CA SER A 110 -0.31 -24.82 24.05
C SER A 110 -1.21 -25.42 25.13
N THR A 111 -0.70 -25.54 26.34
CA THR A 111 -1.52 -25.88 27.50
C THR A 111 -2.30 -24.63 27.89
N LYS A 112 -3.62 -24.61 27.65
CA LYS A 112 -4.48 -23.57 28.23
C LYS A 112 -4.33 -23.65 29.75
N LYS A 113 -3.78 -22.61 30.38
CA LYS A 113 -3.78 -22.47 31.84
C LYS A 113 -5.26 -22.47 32.26
N LYS A 114 -5.66 -23.46 33.07
CA LYS A 114 -6.96 -23.41 33.74
C LYS A 114 -6.90 -22.20 34.66
N THR A 115 -7.65 -21.15 34.35
CA THR A 115 -7.97 -20.13 35.33
C THR A 115 -8.70 -20.82 36.48
N PRO A 116 -8.23 -20.71 37.73
CA PRO A 116 -8.97 -21.25 38.86
C PRO A 116 -10.30 -20.51 38.91
N ILE A 117 -11.40 -21.27 38.87
CA ILE A 117 -12.74 -20.74 39.13
C ILE A 117 -12.70 -20.26 40.58
N LEU A 118 -12.71 -18.94 40.80
CA LEU A 118 -12.88 -18.38 42.14
C LEU A 118 -14.23 -18.88 42.67
N ALA A 119 -14.21 -19.48 43.85
CA ALA A 119 -15.39 -19.89 44.59
C ALA A 119 -16.36 -18.69 44.78
N PRO A 120 -17.68 -18.92 44.90
CA PRO A 120 -18.65 -17.85 45.09
C PRO A 120 -18.27 -16.99 46.30
N VAL A 121 -18.09 -15.69 46.06
CA VAL A 121 -17.90 -14.68 47.10
C VAL A 121 -19.24 -14.51 47.81
N GLU A 122 -19.30 -14.88 49.09
CA GLU A 122 -20.42 -14.49 49.94
C GLU A 122 -20.45 -12.97 50.10
N GLU A 123 -21.62 -12.39 49.83
CA GLU A 123 -21.91 -10.96 49.99
C GLU A 123 -21.84 -10.56 51.47
N SER A 124 -21.09 -9.50 51.77
CA SER A 124 -21.30 -8.67 52.95
C SER A 124 -20.93 -7.21 52.65
N PRO A 125 -21.61 -6.24 53.30
CA PRO A 125 -22.09 -5.05 52.62
C PRO A 125 -21.12 -3.86 52.57
N VAL A 126 -21.33 -3.11 51.49
CA VAL A 126 -20.69 -1.87 51.04
C VAL A 126 -20.75 -0.75 52.08
N LYS A 127 -19.59 -0.12 52.37
CA LYS A 127 -19.52 1.25 52.91
C LYS A 127 -19.12 2.20 51.79
N GLU A 128 -20.14 2.69 51.09
CA GLU A 128 -20.10 3.82 50.16
C GLU A 128 -20.06 5.12 50.97
N SER A 129 -18.88 5.72 51.11
CA SER A 129 -18.83 7.16 51.48
C SER A 129 -17.60 7.91 50.98
N ASP A 130 -16.48 7.23 50.69
CA ASP A 130 -15.21 7.96 50.57
C ASP A 130 -14.68 8.15 49.14
N SER A 131 -15.32 7.59 48.11
CA SER A 131 -14.84 7.70 46.72
C SER A 131 -15.47 8.84 45.89
N LEU A 132 -16.59 9.41 46.34
CA LEU A 132 -17.29 10.47 45.57
C LEU A 132 -16.74 11.88 45.83
N GLN A 133 -15.94 12.08 46.89
CA GLN A 133 -15.35 13.39 47.17
C GLN A 133 -14.08 13.68 46.33
N MET A 134 -13.46 12.65 45.73
CA MET A 134 -12.26 12.82 44.88
C MET A 134 -12.57 13.06 43.40
N LEU A 135 -13.81 12.82 42.94
CA LEU A 135 -14.19 13.00 41.52
C LEU A 135 -14.84 14.36 41.22
N ILE A 136 -15.40 15.04 42.21
CA ILE A 136 -16.07 16.34 42.01
C ILE A 136 -15.06 17.50 41.93
N SER A 137 -13.86 17.35 42.50
CA SER A 137 -12.81 18.38 42.47
C SER A 137 -11.97 18.43 41.18
N ALA A 138 -12.13 17.46 40.27
CA ALA A 138 -11.32 17.38 39.04
C ALA A 138 -12.01 17.92 37.77
N LEU A 139 -13.26 18.39 37.84
CA LEU A 139 -14.07 18.78 36.67
C LEU A 139 -14.42 20.28 36.58
N LYS A 140 -13.78 21.16 37.36
CA LYS A 140 -13.97 22.61 37.24
C LYS A 140 -12.65 23.34 36.96
N THR A 141 -12.27 23.40 35.69
CA THR A 141 -11.64 24.57 35.06
C THR A 141 -11.83 24.48 33.54
N GLU A 142 -12.73 25.32 33.04
CA GLU A 142 -12.80 25.85 31.67
C GLU A 142 -11.46 26.62 31.38
N GLU A 143 -11.00 26.94 30.16
CA GLU A 143 -11.61 27.35 28.90
C GLU A 143 -10.64 27.08 27.72
N ALA A 144 -11.19 26.96 26.51
CA ALA A 144 -10.46 27.04 25.23
C ALA A 144 -10.12 28.53 24.89
N PRO A 145 -9.20 28.85 23.95
CA PRO A 145 -9.59 28.81 22.53
C PRO A 145 -8.50 28.49 21.48
N THR A 146 -8.99 27.88 20.39
CA THR A 146 -8.62 27.97 18.96
C THR A 146 -7.17 28.24 18.52
N SER A 147 -6.63 27.33 17.71
CA SER A 147 -5.75 27.69 16.59
C SER A 147 -5.99 26.77 15.39
N THR A 148 -6.29 27.42 14.28
CA THR A 148 -6.49 26.94 12.91
C THR A 148 -5.24 26.32 12.32
N ASN A 149 -5.35 25.17 11.65
CA ASN A 149 -4.46 24.82 10.54
C ASN A 149 -5.27 24.19 9.42
N GLY A 150 -5.38 24.96 8.34
CA GLY A 150 -6.13 24.60 7.15
C GLY A 150 -5.44 23.50 6.37
N ASN A 151 -6.24 22.53 5.95
CA ASN A 151 -5.97 21.78 4.73
C ASN A 151 -7.28 21.71 3.96
N GLY A 152 -7.44 22.65 3.04
CA GLY A 152 -8.55 22.73 2.12
C GLY A 152 -8.40 21.69 1.02
N TYR A 153 -9.27 20.70 1.03
CA TYR A 153 -9.75 20.05 -0.18
C TYR A 153 -11.26 19.84 -0.02
N LYS A 154 -12.05 20.71 -0.64
CA LYS A 154 -13.45 20.41 -0.95
C LYS A 154 -13.59 20.11 -2.45
N PRO A 155 -14.33 19.06 -2.82
CA PRO A 155 -14.54 18.66 -4.21
C PRO A 155 -15.49 19.63 -4.92
N ILE A 156 -15.17 19.99 -6.16
CA ILE A 156 -16.09 20.69 -7.07
C ILE A 156 -16.83 19.61 -7.87
N LEU A 157 -18.10 19.41 -7.53
CA LEU A 157 -19.12 18.74 -8.34
C LEU A 157 -20.32 19.71 -8.32
N SER A 158 -20.55 20.43 -9.42
CA SER A 158 -21.51 20.09 -10.47
C SER A 158 -22.93 20.53 -10.12
N GLU A 159 -23.41 21.60 -10.74
CA GLU A 159 -24.80 21.81 -11.22
C GLU A 159 -24.97 23.27 -11.67
N LEU A 160 -25.15 23.47 -12.98
CA LEU A 160 -25.74 24.68 -13.56
C LEU A 160 -27.02 24.23 -14.26
N GLN A 161 -28.17 24.61 -13.68
CA GLN A 161 -29.38 24.94 -14.40
C GLN A 161 -29.60 26.45 -14.27
#